data_AF-A0A3D4H3V8-F1
#
_entry.id   AF-A0A3D4H3V8-F1
#
_cell.length_a   1.000
_cell.length_b   1.000
_cell.length_c   1.000
_cell.angle_alpha   90.00
_cell.angle_beta   90.00
_cell.angle_gamma   90.00
#
_symmetry.space_group_name_H-M   'P 1'
#
loop_
_entity.id
_entity.type
_entity.pdbx_description
1 polymer ?
#
loop_
_entity_poly.entity_id
_entity_poly.type
_entity_poly.pdbx_seq_one_letter_code
_entity_poly.pdbx_strand_id
1 'polypeptide(L)' 'MLHYNFPPFSVGEAGRFGFTGRREIGHGALAERSLLPVVPAEDHFAYTIRIVSEVMASN' A
#
# COMPACT_ATOMS: atom_id res chain seq x y z
N MET A 1 7.52 -3.00 4.64
CA MET A 1 7.05 -3.23 3.26
C MET A 1 5.55 -2.96 3.21
N LEU A 2 5.14 -1.90 2.50
CA LEU A 2 3.73 -1.57 2.27
C LEU A 2 3.42 -1.59 0.77
N HIS A 3 2.43 -2.39 0.38
CA HIS A 3 1.92 -2.42 -0.99
C HIS A 3 0.55 -1.74 -1.05
N TYR A 4 0.39 -0.84 -2.01
CA TYR A 4 -0.86 -0.12 -2.25
C TYR A 4 -1.44 -0.60 -3.59
N ASN A 5 -2.60 -1.22 -3.56
CA ASN A 5 -3.30 -1.76 -4.72
C ASN A 5 -4.46 -0.84 -5.09
N PHE A 6 -4.51 -0.41 -6.35
CA PHE A 6 -5.55 0.45 -6.90
C PHE A 6 -6.24 -0.23 -8.09
N PRO A 7 -7.19 -1.14 -7.81
CA PRO A 7 -7.91 -1.82 -8.87
C PRO A 7 -8.85 -0.86 -9.63
N PRO A 8 -9.13 -1.10 -10.93
CA PRO A 8 -9.97 -0.20 -11.74
C PRO A 8 -11.43 -0.15 -11.25
N PHE A 9 -11.92 -1.23 -10.61
CA PHE A 9 -13.26 -1.23 -10.02
C PHE A 9 -13.40 -0.21 -8.88
N SER A 10 -12.29 0.25 -8.27
CA SER A 10 -12.34 1.22 -7.17
C SER A 10 -12.93 2.57 -7.59
N VAL A 11 -12.84 2.90 -8.88
CA VAL A 11 -13.45 4.11 -9.48
C VAL A 11 -14.67 3.79 -10.35
N GLY A 12 -15.16 2.54 -10.30
CA GLY A 12 -16.30 2.08 -11.10
C GLY A 12 -15.99 1.83 -12.58
N GLU A 13 -14.71 1.75 -12.96
CA GLU A 13 -14.30 1.53 -14.35
C GLU A 13 -13.84 0.08 -14.60
N ALA A 14 -13.94 -0.36 -15.87
CA ALA A 14 -13.29 -1.58 -16.32
C ALA A 14 -11.85 -1.24 -16.78
N GLY A 15 -10.87 -2.05 -16.38
CA GLY A 15 -9.47 -1.77 -16.71
C GLY A 15 -8.57 -2.99 -16.59
N ARG A 16 -7.30 -2.81 -16.97
CA ARG A 16 -6.30 -3.89 -16.90
C ARG A 16 -5.90 -4.14 -15.45
N PHE A 17 -6.14 -5.36 -14.98
CA PHE A 17 -5.62 -5.84 -13.71
C PHE A 17 -4.25 -6.51 -13.92
N GLY A 18 -3.26 -6.22 -13.08
CA GLY A 18 -1.93 -6.82 -13.22
C GLY A 18 -0.82 -6.06 -12.51
N PHE A 19 0.16 -5.59 -13.29
CA PHE A 19 1.38 -4.99 -12.75
C PHE A 19 1.13 -3.67 -12.03
N THR A 20 1.85 -3.49 -10.93
CA THR A 20 1.81 -2.27 -10.12
C THR A 20 2.32 -1.07 -10.92
N GLY A 21 1.50 -0.04 -11.04
CA GLY A 21 1.84 1.21 -11.73
C GLY A 21 2.71 2.14 -10.88
N ARG A 22 3.27 3.18 -11.51
CA ARG A 22 4.09 4.19 -10.81
C ARG A 22 3.34 4.91 -9.69
N ARG A 23 2.04 5.18 -9.88
CA ARG A 23 1.19 5.85 -8.89
C ARG A 23 1.01 5.00 -7.63
N GLU A 24 0.76 3.71 -7.80
CA GLU A 24 0.61 2.76 -6.70
C GLU A 24 1.90 2.62 -5.88
N ILE A 25 3.05 2.57 -6.54
CA ILE A 25 4.36 2.59 -5.87
C ILE A 25 4.55 3.89 -5.07
N GLY A 26 4.23 5.04 -5.67
CA GLY A 26 4.35 6.34 -5.01
C GLY A 26 3.46 6.46 -3.77
N HIS A 27 2.20 6.04 -3.88
CA HIS A 27 1.25 6.01 -2.77
C HIS A 27 1.69 5.03 -1.67
N GLY A 28 2.18 3.84 -2.07
CA GLY A 28 2.73 2.85 -1.15
C GLY A 28 3.92 3.39 -0.34
N ALA A 29 4.87 4.03 -1.02
CA ALA A 29 6.04 4.64 -0.36
C ALA A 29 5.65 5.80 0.56
N LEU A 30 4.66 6.61 0.19
CA LEU A 30 4.15 7.69 1.06
C LEU A 30 3.52 7.11 2.32
N ALA A 31 2.65 6.11 2.19
CA ALA A 31 2.02 5.44 3.32
C ALA A 31 3.04 4.74 4.22
N GLU A 32 4.03 4.05 3.63
CA GLU A 32 5.13 3.43 4.39
C GLU A 32 5.89 4.47 5.21
N ARG A 33 6.28 5.59 4.60
CA ARG A 33 6.97 6.68 5.30
C ARG A 33 6.15 7.28 6.45
N SER A 34 4.82 7.34 6.31
CA SER A 34 3.95 7.85 7.37
C SER A 34 3.84 6.91 8.57
N LEU A 35 4.02 5.59 8.36
CA LEU A 35 3.93 4.58 9.41
C LEU A 35 5.26 4.31 10.11
N LEU A 36 6.40 4.52 9.42
CA LEU A 36 7.74 4.29 9.99
C LEU A 36 7.96 4.89 11.39
N PRO A 37 7.50 6.12 11.73
CA PRO A 37 7.73 6.71 13.05
C PRO A 37 7.00 6.02 14.21
N VAL A 38 5.96 5.22 13.92
CA VAL A 38 5.16 4.51 14.94
C VAL A 38 5.44 3.00 14.95
N VAL A 39 6.30 2.51 14.06
CA VAL A 39 6.71 1.10 14.03
C VAL A 39 7.61 0.82 15.24
N PRO A 40 7.35 -0.25 16.02
CA PRO A 40 8.18 -0.62 17.15
C PRO A 40 9.60 -0.97 16.70
N ALA A 41 10.58 -0.71 17.57
CA ALA A 41 11.96 -1.09 17.34
C ALA A 41 12.13 -2.63 17.36
N GLU A 42 13.14 -3.12 16.64
CA GLU A 42 13.37 -4.55 16.40
C GLU A 42 13.69 -5.33 17.69
N ASP A 43 14.29 -4.67 18.68
CA ASP A 43 14.57 -5.22 20.01
C ASP A 43 13.30 -5.52 20.82
N HIS A 44 12.24 -4.73 20.61
CA HIS A 44 10.93 -4.92 21.22
C HIS A 44 10.00 -5.80 20.38
N PHE A 45 10.21 -5.85 19.07
CA PHE A 45 9.34 -6.58 18.14
C PHE A 45 10.13 -7.12 16.94
N ALA A 46 10.74 -8.29 17.12
CA ALA A 46 11.58 -8.96 16.13
C ALA A 46 10.79 -9.69 15.03
N TYR A 47 9.87 -9.00 14.37
CA TYR A 47 9.09 -9.54 13.24
C TYR A 47 9.10 -8.61 12.04
N THR A 48 9.10 -9.20 10.85
CA THR A 48 8.91 -8.46 9.61
C THR A 48 7.44 -8.10 9.42
N ILE A 49 7.15 -6.82 9.25
CA ILE A 49 5.78 -6.32 9.01
C ILE A 49 5.56 -6.12 7.51
N ARG A 50 4.57 -6.82 6.96
CA ARG A 50 4.07 -6.63 5.59
C ARG A 50 2.63 -6.14 5.63
N ILE A 51 2.40 -4.98 5.01
CA ILE A 51 1.07 -4.35 4.92
C ILE A 51 0.64 -4.34 3.47
N VAL A 52 -0.62 -4.71 3.21
CA VAL A 52 -1.26 -4.58 1.91
C VAL A 52 -2.50 -3.70 2.09
N SER A 53 -2.58 -2.63 1.33
CA SER A 53 -3.71 -1.72 1.29
C SER A 53 -4.47 -1.95 -0.01
N GLU A 54 -5.72 -2.40 0.09
CA GLU A 54 -6.61 -2.60 -1.06
C GLU A 54 -7.62 -1.47 -1.10
N VAL A 55 -7.53 -0.62 -2.13
CA VAL A 55 -8.49 0.47 -2.31
C VAL A 55 -9.75 -0.07 -2.93
N MET A 56 -10.78 -0.27 -2.10
CA MET A 56 -12.07 -0.80 -2.55
C MET A 56 -12.95 0.26 -3.22
N ALA A 57 -12.74 1.54 -2.89
CA ALA A 57 -13.43 2.67 -3.48
C ALA A 57 -12.51 3.91 -3.48
N SER A 58 -12.55 4.70 -4.55
CA SER A 58 -11.82 5.95 -4.71
C SER A 58 -12.70 6.93 -5.47
N ASN A 59 -12.74 8.18 -5.00
CA ASN A 59 -13.45 9.29 -5.63
C ASN A 59 -12.45 10.32 -6.13
#